data_AF-A0A6A2XS29-F1
#
_entry.id   AF-A0A6A2XS29-F1
#
_cell.length_a   1.000
_cell.length_b   1.000
_cell.length_c   1.000
_cell.angle_alpha   90.00
_cell.angle_beta   90.00
_cell.angle_gamma   90.00
#
_symmetry.space_group_name_H-M   'P 1'
#
loop_
_entity.id
_entity.type
_entity.pdbx_description
1 polymer ?
#
loop_
_entity_poly.entity_id
_entity_poly.type
_entity_poly.pdbx_seq_one_letter_code
_entity_poly.pdbx_strand_id
1 'polypeptide(L)'
;MDSDLISDIDFDLILDLDSDLILDLDFDMILDLIYVLIFDISVYGWTYFTWGGLLDLMVGVWFWGTYTIWTCWMGVVVSTKSPKSEKQYVWEAVADSSSYVIREDTNPEKLLARDEYNEFYKKTFNEFLDPLGYTHFTTEGEVEFRSVLYIPGMGPLNNEDVFPRYLSFVKGVVDSDDLPLNVSLEILQESRIVRIMRKRLVRKTFDMIQEISESENKEDYKMFWENFGRFLKLGCIEDTGNHKRITPLLRFYTSKNEEEMTSLDEHVENMGENQKAIYYLATDSLKSAKTAPFLEKLVQKDIEVLYLVEPIDEVAIQNLQTYKEKKFVDISKEDLELGGEDEVNERETKQEYNLLCDWIKQQLGDKVAKVQISKRLSSSPCVLVSGKLMKAQALGDTASLEFTRGRILEINPDHPIIKDLNVACKNAPESSDAKRADDLLYDTSLISSGFSPDSPAELGSKIYEMMATALRGRWGRSEDEDEDEVEASEVSAAETDTSVGEEGSENKVIEPSEVRTKSDPWQD
;
A
#
# COMPACT_ATOMS: atom_id res chain seq x y z
N MET A 1 32.92 58.07 -46.15
CA MET A 1 33.42 57.15 -47.18
C MET A 1 34.46 56.29 -46.50
N ASP A 2 34.00 55.08 -46.24
CA ASP A 2 34.71 53.80 -46.28
C ASP A 2 35.80 53.60 -45.22
N SER A 3 35.60 52.74 -44.21
CA SER A 3 35.31 51.29 -44.25
C SER A 3 36.47 50.45 -44.78
N ASP A 4 36.87 49.52 -43.90
CA ASP A 4 37.63 48.29 -44.14
C ASP A 4 39.16 48.37 -44.30
N LEU A 5 39.84 47.93 -43.24
CA LEU A 5 40.71 46.76 -43.36
C LEU A 5 40.81 45.99 -42.03
N ILE A 6 40.36 44.74 -42.14
CA ILE A 6 40.20 43.65 -41.16
C ILE A 6 41.54 43.15 -40.61
N SER A 7 41.63 42.83 -39.31
CA SER A 7 41.98 41.48 -38.79
C SER A 7 42.23 41.48 -37.27
N ASP A 8 41.42 40.69 -36.58
CA ASP A 8 41.68 39.86 -35.41
C ASP A 8 42.21 40.51 -34.11
N ILE A 9 41.33 40.58 -33.11
CA ILE A 9 41.38 39.79 -31.86
C ILE A 9 40.05 40.04 -31.10
N ASP A 10 39.22 39.01 -31.00
CA ASP A 10 38.09 38.95 -30.06
C ASP A 10 38.62 38.85 -28.63
N PHE A 11 38.16 39.73 -27.75
CA PHE A 11 38.21 39.55 -26.30
C PHE A 11 36.77 39.46 -25.79
N ASP A 12 36.22 38.24 -25.83
CA ASP A 12 35.10 37.88 -24.98
C ASP A 12 35.60 37.87 -23.53
N LEU A 13 35.19 38.88 -22.75
CA LEU A 13 35.29 38.83 -21.30
C LEU A 13 33.92 38.36 -20.78
N ILE A 14 33.76 37.04 -20.71
CA ILE A 14 32.69 36.40 -19.94
C ILE A 14 33.01 36.64 -18.47
N LEU A 15 32.27 37.55 -17.84
CA LEU A 15 32.16 37.58 -16.39
C LEU A 15 31.16 36.50 -16.00
N ASP A 16 31.70 35.34 -15.67
CA ASP A 16 31.00 34.24 -15.02
C ASP A 16 30.68 34.69 -13.59
N LEU A 17 29.47 35.24 -13.42
CA LEU A 17 28.83 35.39 -12.12
C LEU A 17 27.82 34.26 -12.06
N ASP A 18 28.05 33.32 -11.14
CA ASP A 18 27.21 32.16 -10.85
C ASP A 18 25.73 32.51 -10.98
N SER A 19 25.07 31.90 -11.97
CA SER A 19 23.66 32.08 -12.32
C SER A 19 22.68 31.41 -11.34
N ASP A 20 23.13 31.05 -10.14
CA ASP A 20 22.37 30.27 -9.16
C ASP A 20 21.55 31.11 -8.16
N LEU A 21 21.52 32.45 -8.29
CA LEU A 21 20.86 33.31 -7.29
C LEU A 21 19.56 34.00 -7.72
N ILE A 22 19.03 33.78 -8.93
CA ILE A 22 17.83 34.50 -9.41
C ILE A 22 16.87 33.53 -10.11
N LEU A 23 16.33 32.59 -9.35
CA LEU A 23 15.17 31.80 -9.77
C LEU A 23 14.24 31.71 -8.54
N ASP A 24 13.00 32.13 -8.72
CA ASP A 24 11.88 32.14 -7.76
C ASP A 24 11.76 33.34 -6.81
N LEU A 25 11.22 34.45 -7.33
CA LEU A 25 10.53 35.46 -6.52
C LEU A 25 9.05 35.47 -6.93
N ASP A 26 8.11 35.35 -5.99
CA ASP A 26 6.67 35.44 -6.24
C ASP A 26 6.23 36.90 -6.48
N PHE A 27 5.02 37.14 -7.01
CA PHE A 27 4.56 38.47 -7.47
C PHE A 27 4.70 39.58 -6.40
N ASP A 28 4.33 39.28 -5.15
CA ASP A 28 4.43 40.22 -4.03
C ASP A 28 5.88 40.38 -3.54
N MET A 29 6.72 39.35 -3.67
CA MET A 29 8.13 39.38 -3.29
C MET A 29 8.99 40.17 -4.29
N ILE A 30 8.66 40.12 -5.59
CA ILE A 30 9.26 40.98 -6.61
C ILE A 30 8.88 42.45 -6.34
N LEU A 31 7.63 42.73 -5.97
CA LEU A 31 7.16 44.08 -5.63
C LEU A 31 7.84 44.63 -4.37
N ASP A 32 8.02 43.80 -3.34
CA ASP A 32 8.71 44.17 -2.10
C ASP A 32 10.22 44.36 -2.31
N LEU A 33 10.88 43.52 -3.11
CA LEU A 33 12.30 43.70 -3.45
C LEU A 33 12.51 45.00 -4.25
N ILE A 34 11.62 45.31 -5.18
CA ILE A 34 11.64 46.55 -5.96
C ILE A 34 11.33 47.76 -5.07
N TYR A 35 10.39 47.66 -4.13
CA TYR A 35 10.08 48.74 -3.18
C TYR A 35 11.23 49.03 -2.22
N VAL A 36 11.88 47.99 -1.68
CA VAL A 36 13.02 48.11 -0.76
C VAL A 36 14.23 48.71 -1.48
N LEU A 37 14.53 48.28 -2.72
CA LEU A 37 15.61 48.84 -3.53
C LEU A 37 15.38 50.32 -3.91
N ILE A 38 14.15 50.71 -4.24
CA ILE A 38 13.81 52.11 -4.56
C ILE A 38 13.86 53.02 -3.32
N PHE A 39 13.45 52.53 -2.15
CA PHE A 39 13.45 53.33 -0.92
C PHE A 39 14.87 53.54 -0.36
N ASP A 40 15.74 52.53 -0.40
CA ASP A 40 17.11 52.61 0.13
C ASP A 40 18.02 53.58 -0.67
N ILE A 41 17.81 53.66 -1.99
CA ILE A 41 18.54 54.60 -2.88
C ILE A 41 18.23 56.07 -2.52
N SER A 42 17.02 56.36 -2.02
CA SER A 42 16.59 57.73 -1.70
C SER A 42 17.07 58.23 -0.33
N VAL A 43 17.31 57.33 0.64
CA VAL A 43 17.64 57.69 2.03
C VAL A 43 19.16 57.76 2.26
N TYR A 44 19.95 56.90 1.61
CA TYR A 44 21.42 56.88 1.78
C TYR A 44 22.18 57.79 0.83
N GLY A 45 21.55 58.27 -0.25
CA GLY A 45 22.15 59.24 -1.17
C GLY A 45 22.33 60.65 -0.59
N TRP A 46 21.63 60.98 0.51
CA TRP A 46 21.64 62.33 1.10
C TRP A 46 22.58 62.50 2.31
N THR A 47 22.97 61.41 2.97
CA THR A 47 23.78 61.46 4.21
C THR A 47 25.29 61.48 3.97
N TYR A 48 25.76 61.11 2.77
CA TYR A 48 27.19 61.05 2.45
C TYR A 48 27.76 62.29 1.74
N PHE A 49 26.95 63.30 1.43
CA PHE A 49 27.43 64.53 0.74
C PHE A 49 27.93 65.64 1.68
N THR A 50 27.90 65.42 3.00
CA THR A 50 28.46 66.37 3.97
C THR A 50 29.28 65.60 4.99
N TRP A 51 30.56 65.97 5.12
CA TRP A 51 31.60 65.40 6.00
C TRP A 51 32.60 64.47 5.33
N GLY A 52 33.34 65.02 4.37
CA GLY A 52 34.74 64.65 4.17
C GLY A 52 35.62 65.34 5.22
N GLY A 53 36.34 64.57 6.03
CA GLY A 53 37.44 65.09 6.85
C GLY A 53 37.72 64.30 8.13
N LEU A 54 38.95 63.77 8.21
CA LEU A 54 39.65 63.26 9.41
C LEU A 54 39.15 61.92 10.02
N LEU A 55 39.84 60.81 9.70
CA LEU A 55 40.80 60.15 10.60
C LEU A 55 41.35 58.87 9.93
N ASP A 56 42.64 58.89 9.57
CA ASP A 56 43.46 57.68 9.48
C ASP A 56 43.77 57.21 10.91
N LEU A 57 43.19 56.09 11.35
CA LEU A 57 43.85 55.02 12.11
C LEU A 57 42.80 53.97 12.53
N MET A 58 43.14 52.70 12.31
CA MET A 58 42.43 51.47 12.70
C MET A 58 41.19 51.11 11.87
N VAL A 59 41.39 50.20 10.91
CA VAL A 59 40.68 48.90 10.71
C VAL A 59 41.02 48.45 9.28
N GLY A 60 42.12 47.73 9.13
CA GLY A 60 42.49 47.11 7.86
C GLY A 60 42.19 45.62 7.88
N VAL A 61 40.94 45.23 7.60
CA VAL A 61 40.58 43.85 7.14
C VAL A 61 39.32 43.83 6.22
N TRP A 62 38.47 44.85 6.13
CA TRP A 62 37.13 44.70 5.51
C TRP A 62 36.78 45.66 4.35
N PHE A 63 37.74 46.15 3.56
CA PHE A 63 37.42 47.12 2.49
C PHE A 63 38.11 46.85 1.16
N TRP A 64 37.94 45.63 0.62
CA TRP A 64 38.20 45.36 -0.81
C TRP A 64 37.03 44.70 -1.56
N GLY A 65 35.86 44.53 -0.91
CA GLY A 65 34.67 43.95 -1.54
C GLY A 65 33.55 44.94 -1.87
N THR A 66 33.59 46.18 -1.38
CA THR A 66 32.45 47.11 -1.50
C THR A 66 32.51 48.06 -2.70
N TYR A 67 33.63 48.11 -3.42
CA TYR A 67 33.76 48.94 -4.63
C TYR A 67 33.36 48.23 -5.93
N THR A 68 33.07 46.92 -5.89
CA THR A 68 32.69 46.13 -7.07
C THR A 68 31.18 45.96 -7.26
N ILE A 69 30.35 46.32 -6.28
CA ILE A 69 28.88 46.18 -6.36
C ILE A 69 28.19 47.52 -6.68
N TRP A 70 28.92 48.63 -6.76
CA TRP A 70 28.33 49.96 -6.92
C TRP A 70 27.99 50.36 -8.37
N THR A 71 28.08 49.46 -9.36
CA THR A 71 27.85 49.82 -10.78
C THR A 71 27.11 48.81 -11.67
N CYS A 72 26.53 47.72 -11.18
CA CYS A 72 26.20 46.61 -12.10
C CYS A 72 24.76 46.10 -12.22
N TRP A 73 23.71 46.75 -11.68
CA TRP A 73 22.34 46.29 -11.95
C TRP A 73 21.45 47.38 -12.55
N MET A 74 21.38 47.39 -13.89
CA MET A 74 20.42 48.19 -14.67
C MET A 74 19.10 47.45 -14.93
N GLY A 75 19.00 46.14 -14.62
CA GLY A 75 17.78 45.35 -14.77
C GLY A 75 17.93 43.90 -14.27
N VAL A 76 16.79 43.24 -14.07
CA VAL A 76 16.61 41.87 -13.56
C VAL A 76 15.97 41.02 -14.65
N VAL A 77 16.47 39.80 -14.87
CA VAL A 77 15.87 38.81 -15.77
C VAL A 77 15.67 37.48 -15.03
N VAL A 78 14.46 36.93 -15.04
CA VAL A 78 14.10 35.66 -14.36
C VAL A 78 13.46 34.70 -15.36
N SER A 79 13.83 33.42 -15.36
CA SER A 79 13.22 32.38 -16.20
C SER A 79 12.40 31.40 -15.36
N THR A 80 11.20 31.03 -15.80
CA THR A 80 10.30 30.12 -15.08
C THR A 80 9.69 29.09 -16.03
N LYS A 81 9.76 27.80 -15.70
CA LYS A 81 9.13 26.72 -16.48
C LYS A 81 8.26 25.84 -15.57
N SER A 82 7.00 25.65 -15.96
CA SER A 82 6.07 24.81 -15.21
C SER A 82 6.26 23.34 -15.56
N PRO A 83 6.23 22.40 -14.60
CA PRO A 83 6.19 20.96 -14.89
C PRO A 83 4.96 20.54 -15.71
N LYS A 84 3.92 21.39 -15.76
CA LYS A 84 2.62 21.13 -16.41
C LYS A 84 2.54 21.70 -17.83
N SER A 85 3.58 22.36 -18.32
CA SER A 85 3.58 22.99 -19.64
C SER A 85 4.97 22.96 -20.27
N GLU A 86 5.03 22.65 -21.56
CA GLU A 86 6.28 22.79 -22.34
C GLU A 86 6.76 24.25 -22.47
N LYS A 87 5.91 25.20 -22.06
CA LYS A 87 6.17 26.64 -22.18
C LYS A 87 7.00 27.15 -21.00
N GLN A 88 8.11 27.79 -21.32
CA GLN A 88 8.91 28.59 -20.39
C GLN A 88 8.57 30.07 -20.58
N TYR A 89 8.67 30.86 -19.51
CA TYR A 89 8.48 32.30 -19.54
C TYR A 89 9.69 33.02 -18.95
N VAL A 90 10.04 34.15 -19.56
CA VAL A 90 11.09 35.06 -19.09
C VAL A 90 10.44 36.37 -18.66
N TRP A 91 10.88 36.85 -17.50
CA TRP A 91 10.45 38.06 -16.84
C TRP A 91 11.61 39.04 -16.86
N GLU A 92 11.43 40.22 -17.47
CA GLU A 92 12.45 41.27 -17.52
C GLU A 92 11.92 42.53 -16.81
N ALA A 93 12.69 43.07 -15.87
CA ALA A 93 12.42 44.32 -15.18
C ALA A 93 13.66 45.23 -15.24
N VAL A 94 13.49 46.51 -15.57
CA VAL A 94 14.60 47.49 -15.62
C VAL A 94 14.56 48.33 -14.35
N ALA A 95 15.73 48.63 -13.76
CA ALA A 95 15.82 49.52 -12.60
C ALA A 95 15.16 50.88 -12.94
N ASP A 96 14.41 51.45 -11.98
CA ASP A 96 13.60 52.68 -12.11
C ASP A 96 12.39 52.62 -13.08
N SER A 97 12.05 51.45 -13.63
CA SER A 97 10.81 51.26 -14.40
C SER A 97 9.71 50.63 -13.54
N SER A 98 8.50 51.20 -13.54
CA SER A 98 7.34 50.65 -12.82
C SER A 98 6.60 49.56 -13.63
N SER A 99 7.28 48.89 -14.55
CA SER A 99 6.70 47.93 -15.48
C SER A 99 7.65 46.77 -15.72
N TYR A 100 7.13 45.56 -15.73
CA TYR A 100 7.85 44.34 -16.12
C TYR A 100 7.28 43.80 -17.44
N VAL A 101 8.10 43.08 -18.19
CA VAL A 101 7.70 42.40 -19.43
C VAL A 101 7.76 40.90 -19.21
N ILE A 102 6.64 40.21 -19.48
CA ILE A 102 6.58 38.74 -19.52
C ILE A 102 6.57 38.33 -20.99
N ARG A 103 7.47 37.42 -21.36
CA ARG A 103 7.44 36.79 -22.69
C ARG A 103 7.64 35.28 -22.56
N GLU A 104 6.98 34.53 -23.43
CA GLU A 104 7.27 33.10 -23.60
C GLU A 104 8.69 32.96 -24.15
N ASP A 105 9.53 32.19 -23.47
CA ASP A 105 10.90 31.92 -23.85
C ASP A 105 10.93 30.77 -24.85
N THR A 106 11.20 31.10 -26.11
CA THR A 106 11.19 30.16 -27.23
C THR A 106 12.59 29.73 -27.64
N ASN A 107 13.63 30.12 -26.88
CA ASN A 107 15.01 29.76 -27.18
C ASN A 107 15.33 28.33 -26.70
N PRO A 108 15.58 27.37 -27.61
CA PRO A 108 15.78 25.96 -27.27
C PRO A 108 16.98 25.68 -26.35
N GLU A 109 17.99 26.55 -26.31
CA GLU A 109 19.18 26.39 -25.47
C GLU A 109 18.98 26.82 -24.01
N LYS A 110 17.88 27.51 -23.68
CA LYS A 110 17.58 28.01 -22.33
C LYS A 110 16.38 27.34 -21.67
N LEU A 111 15.71 26.42 -22.37
CA LEU A 111 14.59 25.66 -21.84
C LEU A 111 15.11 24.64 -20.83
N LEU A 112 14.75 24.77 -19.55
CA LEU A 112 15.08 23.74 -18.56
C LEU A 112 14.49 22.40 -19.04
N ALA A 113 15.35 21.46 -19.40
CA ALA A 113 14.92 20.19 -19.96
C ALA A 113 14.60 19.22 -18.81
N ARG A 114 13.58 18.37 -18.99
CA ARG A 114 13.33 17.23 -18.10
C ARG A 114 14.61 16.40 -17.89
N ASP A 115 15.46 16.37 -18.92
CA ASP A 115 16.76 15.72 -18.94
C ASP A 115 17.75 16.32 -17.92
N GLU A 116 17.74 17.63 -17.68
CA GLU A 116 18.64 18.27 -16.71
C GLU A 116 18.29 17.87 -15.27
N TYR A 117 16.99 17.80 -14.93
CA TYR A 117 16.54 17.31 -13.61
C TYR A 117 16.86 15.81 -13.43
N ASN A 118 16.78 15.02 -14.50
CA ASN A 118 17.14 13.61 -14.47
C ASN A 118 18.67 13.44 -14.32
N GLU A 119 19.48 14.21 -15.03
CA GLU A 119 20.94 14.22 -14.89
C GLU A 119 21.36 14.67 -13.48
N PHE A 120 20.74 15.73 -12.95
CA PHE A 120 20.97 16.18 -11.58
C PHE A 120 20.65 15.07 -10.57
N TYR A 121 19.51 14.39 -10.73
CA TYR A 121 19.12 13.26 -9.89
C TYR A 121 20.16 12.12 -9.94
N LYS A 122 20.53 11.67 -11.14
CA LYS A 122 21.50 10.60 -11.36
C LYS A 122 22.85 10.93 -10.75
N LYS A 123 23.34 12.16 -10.98
CA LYS A 123 24.64 12.63 -10.48
C LYS A 123 24.65 12.81 -8.96
N THR A 124 23.61 13.42 -8.40
CA THR A 124 23.54 13.75 -6.97
C THR A 124 23.32 12.53 -6.10
N PHE A 125 22.45 11.61 -6.54
CA PHE A 125 22.07 10.44 -5.74
C PHE A 125 22.77 9.14 -6.19
N ASN A 126 23.72 9.23 -7.11
CA ASN A 126 24.44 8.09 -7.71
C ASN A 126 23.48 7.03 -8.25
N GLU A 127 22.51 7.48 -9.03
CA GLU A 127 21.43 6.69 -9.61
C GLU A 127 21.65 6.47 -11.11
N PHE A 128 21.21 5.31 -11.61
CA PHE A 128 21.35 4.96 -13.02
C PHE A 128 20.05 5.19 -13.80
N LEU A 129 18.91 4.99 -13.15
CA LEU A 129 17.59 5.13 -13.74
C LEU A 129 17.08 6.55 -13.59
N ASP A 130 16.18 6.95 -14.49
CA ASP A 130 15.43 8.19 -14.35
C ASP A 130 14.46 8.09 -13.16
N PRO A 131 14.15 9.21 -12.49
CA PRO A 131 13.12 9.24 -11.47
C PRO A 131 11.72 9.04 -12.10
N LEU A 132 10.80 8.40 -11.37
CA LEU A 132 9.38 8.31 -11.78
C LEU A 132 8.72 9.70 -11.82
N GLY A 133 9.15 10.59 -10.94
CA GLY A 133 8.68 11.95 -10.88
C GLY A 133 9.58 12.83 -10.03
N TYR A 134 9.48 14.13 -10.24
CA TYR A 134 10.16 15.13 -9.44
C TYR A 134 9.25 16.34 -9.20
N THR A 135 9.53 17.08 -8.13
CA THR A 135 8.92 18.38 -7.87
C THR A 135 9.99 19.35 -7.39
N HIS A 136 10.01 20.54 -7.98
CA HIS A 136 10.86 21.65 -7.56
C HIS A 136 9.93 22.76 -7.06
N PHE A 137 10.18 23.23 -5.83
CA PHE A 137 9.37 24.29 -5.23
C PHE A 137 10.16 25.12 -4.23
N THR A 138 9.70 26.35 -4.08
CA THR A 138 10.11 27.29 -3.04
C THR A 138 8.96 27.43 -2.04
N THR A 139 9.28 27.60 -0.75
CA THR A 139 8.27 27.86 0.28
C THR A 139 8.56 29.16 1.00
N GLU A 140 7.53 29.97 1.19
CA GLU A 140 7.61 31.28 1.85
C GLU A 140 6.97 31.25 3.25
N GLY A 141 7.18 32.30 4.05
CA GLY A 141 6.49 32.54 5.31
C GLY A 141 7.29 32.16 6.57
N GLU A 142 6.73 31.35 7.47
CA GLU A 142 7.36 31.06 8.78
C GLU A 142 8.74 30.38 8.68
N VAL A 143 8.97 29.62 7.60
CA VAL A 143 10.27 29.02 7.28
C VAL A 143 10.44 29.13 5.78
N GLU A 144 11.57 29.63 5.32
CA GLU A 144 11.86 29.80 3.90
C GLU A 144 12.91 28.79 3.44
N PHE A 145 12.57 28.05 2.38
CA PHE A 145 13.47 27.08 1.79
C PHE A 145 13.08 26.72 0.37
N ARG A 146 14.08 26.31 -0.39
CA ARG A 146 14.01 25.77 -1.74
C ARG A 146 14.25 24.27 -1.70
N SER A 147 13.51 23.50 -2.48
CA SER A 147 13.70 22.05 -2.51
C SER A 147 13.36 21.43 -3.84
N VAL A 148 14.18 20.45 -4.23
CA VAL A 148 13.88 19.51 -5.30
C VAL A 148 13.73 18.13 -4.69
N LEU A 149 12.58 17.50 -4.90
CA LEU A 149 12.27 16.14 -4.45
C LEU A 149 12.07 15.21 -5.65
N TYR A 150 12.40 13.94 -5.46
CA TYR A 150 12.37 12.89 -6.47
C TYR A 150 11.77 11.60 -5.91
N ILE A 151 11.04 10.89 -6.77
CA ILE A 151 10.65 9.50 -6.55
C ILE A 151 11.54 8.62 -7.44
N PRO A 152 12.37 7.74 -6.86
CA PRO A 152 13.23 6.85 -7.63
C PRO A 152 12.46 5.92 -8.58
N GLY A 153 13.05 5.62 -9.75
CA GLY A 153 12.58 4.60 -10.68
C GLY A 153 12.58 3.17 -10.11
N MET A 154 13.52 2.90 -9.21
CA MET A 154 13.71 1.61 -8.55
C MET A 154 14.33 1.84 -7.17
N GLY A 155 14.04 0.99 -6.19
CA GLY A 155 14.56 1.15 -4.83
C GLY A 155 16.05 0.82 -4.69
N PRO A 156 16.79 1.59 -3.88
CA PRO A 156 17.28 1.01 -2.63
C PRO A 156 16.70 1.68 -1.36
N LEU A 157 16.75 0.91 -0.27
CA LEU A 157 16.17 1.17 1.04
C LEU A 157 17.13 1.98 1.92
N ASN A 158 16.59 3.02 2.56
CA ASN A 158 17.13 3.79 3.70
C ASN A 158 17.78 5.13 3.36
N ASN A 159 17.01 6.21 3.50
CA ASN A 159 17.47 7.53 3.92
C ASN A 159 16.79 7.86 5.26
N GLU A 160 17.57 8.12 6.33
CA GLU A 160 17.04 8.16 7.70
C GLU A 160 16.69 9.56 8.25
N ASP A 161 17.02 10.67 7.59
CA ASP A 161 17.16 11.90 8.38
C ASP A 161 16.02 12.92 8.30
N VAL A 162 15.23 12.96 7.20
CA VAL A 162 14.25 14.05 7.00
C VAL A 162 12.81 13.57 6.84
N PHE A 163 12.58 12.48 6.11
CA PHE A 163 11.24 11.96 5.87
C PHE A 163 10.79 10.97 6.95
N PRO A 164 9.48 10.87 7.22
CA PRO A 164 8.94 9.74 7.96
C PRO A 164 9.35 8.40 7.32
N ARG A 165 9.40 7.33 8.12
CA ARG A 165 9.80 5.99 7.65
C ARG A 165 8.99 5.53 6.43
N TYR A 166 7.70 5.84 6.40
CA TYR A 166 6.80 5.50 5.30
C TYR A 166 7.01 6.35 4.01
N LEU A 167 7.91 7.33 4.01
CA LEU A 167 8.35 8.10 2.84
C LEU A 167 9.88 8.12 2.70
N SER A 168 10.59 7.17 3.32
CA SER A 168 12.06 7.14 3.31
C SER A 168 12.67 6.87 1.93
N PHE A 169 11.84 6.50 0.94
CA PHE A 169 12.25 6.31 -0.44
C PHE A 169 12.41 7.64 -1.20
N VAL A 170 11.87 8.74 -0.69
CA VAL A 170 11.97 10.05 -1.34
C VAL A 170 13.40 10.54 -1.25
N LYS A 171 13.94 10.99 -2.38
CA LYS A 171 15.25 11.62 -2.48
C LYS A 171 15.07 13.11 -2.75
N GLY A 172 15.97 13.94 -2.25
CA GLY A 172 15.87 15.36 -2.51
C GLY A 172 16.95 16.19 -1.85
N VAL A 173 17.03 17.43 -2.30
CA VAL A 173 17.89 18.47 -1.73
C VAL A 173 17.00 19.54 -1.15
N VAL A 174 17.38 20.06 0.01
CA VAL A 174 16.68 21.14 0.71
C VAL A 174 17.71 22.21 1.03
N ASP A 175 17.48 23.41 0.54
CA ASP A 175 18.31 24.58 0.76
C ASP A 175 17.52 25.63 1.55
N SER A 176 18.05 26.09 2.67
CA SER A 176 17.35 26.99 3.60
C SER A 176 18.33 27.89 4.32
N ASP A 177 18.09 29.20 4.21
CA ASP A 177 18.85 30.25 4.91
C ASP A 177 18.54 30.28 6.43
N ASP A 178 17.40 29.70 6.84
CA ASP A 178 16.94 29.65 8.22
C ASP A 178 17.58 28.51 9.04
N LEU A 179 18.33 27.59 8.40
CA LEU A 179 18.98 26.49 9.09
C LEU A 179 20.36 26.91 9.65
N PRO A 180 20.61 26.71 10.96
CA PRO A 180 21.87 27.12 11.55
C PRO A 180 23.03 26.23 11.07
N LEU A 181 23.99 26.83 10.37
CA LEU A 181 25.14 26.16 9.72
C LEU A 181 26.08 25.38 10.68
N ASN A 182 25.99 25.61 12.00
CA ASN A 182 26.91 25.07 13.00
C ASN A 182 26.23 24.15 14.03
N VAL A 183 25.25 23.35 13.60
CA VAL A 183 24.44 22.51 14.50
C VAL A 183 24.54 21.05 14.11
N SER A 184 24.67 20.15 15.10
CA SER A 184 24.72 18.71 14.85
C SER A 184 23.39 18.20 14.28
N LEU A 185 23.44 17.13 13.48
CA LEU A 185 22.27 16.45 12.91
C LEU A 185 21.21 16.10 13.98
N GLU A 186 21.66 15.76 15.19
CA GLU A 186 20.81 15.43 16.33
C GLU A 186 20.01 16.64 16.85
N ILE A 187 20.66 17.82 16.97
CA ILE A 187 19.99 19.05 17.43
C ILE A 187 19.08 19.63 16.34
N LEU A 188 19.41 19.42 15.06
CA LEU A 188 18.56 19.80 13.93
C LEU A 188 17.23 19.04 13.92
N GLN A 189 17.21 17.76 14.29
CA GLN A 189 15.97 16.96 14.31
C GLN A 189 14.95 17.43 15.37
N GLU A 190 15.40 18.04 16.46
CA GLU A 190 14.53 18.59 17.51
C GLU A 190 14.03 20.02 17.20
N SER A 191 14.61 20.68 16.18
CA SER A 191 14.25 22.05 15.82
C SER A 191 12.81 22.18 15.32
N ARG A 192 12.11 23.22 15.80
CA ARG A 192 10.78 23.60 15.30
C ARG A 192 10.79 23.86 13.79
N ILE A 193 11.87 24.47 13.28
CA ILE A 193 12.04 24.82 11.87
C ILE A 193 12.02 23.54 11.02
N VAL A 194 12.86 22.56 11.36
CA VAL A 194 12.94 21.27 10.66
C VAL A 194 11.61 20.51 10.71
N ARG A 195 10.86 20.59 11.82
CA ARG A 195 9.51 19.99 11.91
C ARG A 195 8.51 20.64 10.95
N ILE A 196 8.58 21.96 10.74
CA ILE A 196 7.72 22.67 9.78
C ILE A 196 8.14 22.32 8.35
N MET A 197 9.45 22.31 8.06
CA MET A 197 10.00 21.89 6.76
C MET A 197 9.55 20.48 6.43
N ARG A 198 9.74 19.50 7.34
CA ARG A 198 9.30 18.11 7.16
C ARG A 198 7.82 18.03 6.78
N LYS A 199 6.94 18.78 7.45
CA LYS A 199 5.51 18.80 7.11
C LYS A 199 5.24 19.33 5.71
N ARG A 200 5.98 20.36 5.26
CA ARG A 200 5.84 20.93 3.91
C ARG A 200 6.39 19.96 2.86
N LEU A 201 7.56 19.36 3.09
CA LEU A 201 8.15 18.32 2.24
C LEU A 201 7.19 17.14 2.06
N VAL A 202 6.66 16.59 3.15
CA VAL A 202 5.69 15.46 3.11
C VAL A 202 4.45 15.79 2.29
N ARG A 203 3.92 17.02 2.40
CA ARG A 203 2.77 17.45 1.59
C ARG A 203 3.11 17.48 0.10
N LYS A 204 4.25 18.07 -0.25
CA LYS A 204 4.72 18.15 -1.64
C LYS A 204 5.03 16.77 -2.22
N THR A 205 5.51 15.83 -1.40
CA THR A 205 5.64 14.42 -1.79
C THR A 205 4.28 13.81 -2.14
N PHE A 206 3.25 14.00 -1.31
CA PHE A 206 1.91 13.49 -1.64
C PHE A 206 1.34 14.11 -2.91
N ASP A 207 1.53 15.43 -3.09
CA ASP A 207 1.09 16.12 -4.31
C ASP A 207 1.79 15.51 -5.55
N MET A 208 3.10 15.23 -5.46
CA MET A 208 3.85 14.56 -6.54
C MET A 208 3.38 13.12 -6.80
N ILE A 209 3.11 12.31 -5.77
CA ILE A 209 2.59 10.94 -5.95
C ILE A 209 1.19 10.97 -6.58
N GLN A 210 0.35 11.94 -6.17
CA GLN A 210 -0.98 12.14 -6.76
C GLN A 210 -0.88 12.52 -8.24
N GLU A 211 0.05 13.39 -8.62
CA GLU A 211 0.28 13.76 -10.03
C GLU A 211 0.72 12.54 -10.87
N ILE A 212 1.55 11.64 -10.33
CA ILE A 212 1.90 10.38 -11.01
C ILE A 212 0.65 9.49 -11.15
N SER A 213 -0.18 9.40 -10.10
CA SER A 213 -1.44 8.63 -10.09
C SER A 213 -2.46 9.11 -11.12
N GLU A 214 -2.51 10.42 -11.38
CA GLU A 214 -3.45 11.05 -12.31
C GLU A 214 -2.92 11.18 -13.73
N SER A 215 -1.64 10.82 -13.95
CA SER A 215 -1.02 10.92 -15.27
C SER A 215 -1.66 9.97 -16.28
N GLU A 216 -1.60 10.33 -17.57
CA GLU A 216 -2.11 9.49 -18.66
C GLU A 216 -1.36 8.15 -18.76
N ASN A 217 -0.11 8.11 -18.28
CA ASN A 217 0.71 6.91 -18.27
C ASN A 217 0.47 6.06 -17.01
N LYS A 218 -0.51 5.16 -17.10
CA LYS A 218 -0.84 4.24 -15.99
C LYS A 218 0.32 3.34 -15.56
N GLU A 219 1.31 3.08 -16.42
CA GLU A 219 2.46 2.25 -16.08
C GLU A 219 3.38 2.93 -15.05
N ASP A 220 3.50 4.26 -15.05
CA ASP A 220 4.37 4.97 -14.09
C ASP A 220 3.85 4.80 -12.66
N TYR A 221 2.52 4.91 -12.47
CA TYR A 221 1.93 4.69 -11.15
C TYR A 221 1.96 3.21 -10.74
N LYS A 222 1.80 2.30 -11.70
CA LYS A 222 1.93 0.87 -11.44
C LYS A 222 3.35 0.52 -10.97
N MET A 223 4.38 1.03 -11.66
CA MET A 223 5.77 0.90 -11.23
C MET A 223 5.99 1.54 -9.85
N PHE A 224 5.42 2.71 -9.58
CA PHE A 224 5.46 3.32 -8.25
C PHE A 224 4.84 2.40 -7.19
N TRP A 225 3.65 1.86 -7.45
CA TRP A 225 2.93 1.02 -6.51
C TRP A 225 3.65 -0.31 -6.23
N GLU A 226 4.19 -0.96 -7.26
CA GLU A 226 4.95 -2.21 -7.14
C GLU A 226 6.21 -2.01 -6.26
N ASN A 227 6.89 -0.87 -6.39
CA ASN A 227 8.09 -0.57 -5.61
C ASN A 227 7.80 0.00 -4.21
N PHE A 228 6.79 0.87 -4.08
CA PHE A 228 6.61 1.73 -2.90
C PHE A 228 5.23 1.61 -2.24
N GLY A 229 4.28 0.84 -2.77
CA GLY A 229 2.92 0.71 -2.22
C GLY A 229 2.90 0.23 -0.76
N ARG A 230 3.83 -0.66 -0.38
CA ARG A 230 4.01 -1.11 1.02
C ARG A 230 4.34 0.03 1.98
N PHE A 231 5.07 1.04 1.52
CA PHE A 231 5.37 2.22 2.32
C PHE A 231 4.11 3.06 2.54
N LEU A 232 3.25 3.24 1.52
CA LEU A 232 1.98 3.94 1.71
C LEU A 232 1.05 3.20 2.69
N LYS A 233 1.03 1.87 2.64
CA LYS A 233 0.30 1.03 3.60
C LYS A 233 0.85 1.19 5.03
N LEU A 234 2.17 1.30 5.20
CA LEU A 234 2.77 1.64 6.49
C LEU A 234 2.35 3.05 6.95
N GLY A 235 2.26 4.01 6.04
CA GLY A 235 1.75 5.36 6.33
C GLY A 235 0.33 5.37 6.87
N CYS A 236 -0.53 4.43 6.44
CA CYS A 236 -1.89 4.26 6.99
C CYS A 236 -1.89 3.78 8.45
N ILE A 237 -0.78 3.22 8.93
CA ILE A 237 -0.63 2.71 10.30
C ILE A 237 0.03 3.80 11.18
N GLU A 238 1.04 4.48 10.65
CA GLU A 238 1.87 5.41 11.41
C GLU A 238 1.37 6.87 11.40
N ASP A 239 0.70 7.33 10.33
CA ASP A 239 0.36 8.75 10.14
C ASP A 239 -1.13 9.02 9.91
N THR A 240 -1.87 8.95 11.01
CA THR A 240 -3.29 9.32 11.07
C THR A 240 -3.60 10.74 10.60
N GLY A 241 -2.64 11.67 10.68
CA GLY A 241 -2.81 13.06 10.24
C GLY A 241 -2.89 13.21 8.73
N ASN A 242 -2.30 12.26 7.99
CA ASN A 242 -2.22 12.28 6.53
C ASN A 242 -3.09 11.21 5.85
N HIS A 243 -3.96 10.48 6.58
CA HIS A 243 -4.87 9.49 5.99
C HIS A 243 -5.64 10.02 4.77
N LYS A 244 -6.15 11.27 4.83
CA LYS A 244 -6.88 11.88 3.70
C LYS A 244 -6.06 11.99 2.40
N ARG A 245 -4.73 12.04 2.50
CA ARG A 245 -3.81 12.09 1.35
C ARG A 245 -3.29 10.71 0.97
N ILE A 246 -3.13 9.81 1.93
CA ILE A 246 -2.61 8.45 1.70
C ILE A 246 -3.69 7.54 1.11
N THR A 247 -4.91 7.58 1.63
CA THR A 247 -5.96 6.63 1.25
C THR A 247 -6.31 6.62 -0.25
N PRO A 248 -6.44 7.77 -0.95
CA PRO A 248 -6.70 7.78 -2.40
C PRO A 248 -5.59 7.14 -3.26
N LEU A 249 -4.37 7.08 -2.72
CA LEU A 249 -3.21 6.50 -3.39
C LEU A 249 -3.17 4.96 -3.26
N LEU A 250 -4.00 4.37 -2.41
CA LEU A 250 -4.02 2.92 -2.26
C LEU A 250 -4.58 2.21 -3.51
N ARG A 251 -4.07 1.01 -3.79
CA ARG A 251 -4.54 0.14 -4.87
C ARG A 251 -4.80 -1.27 -4.34
N PHE A 252 -5.89 -1.86 -4.80
CA PHE A 252 -6.31 -3.20 -4.40
C PHE A 252 -6.87 -3.98 -5.60
N TYR A 253 -6.70 -5.29 -5.60
CA TYR A 253 -7.51 -6.15 -6.44
C TYR A 253 -8.93 -6.23 -5.89
N THR A 254 -9.90 -6.57 -6.73
CA THR A 254 -11.30 -6.71 -6.30
C THR A 254 -11.94 -7.96 -6.89
N SER A 255 -13.13 -8.28 -6.39
CA SER A 255 -13.95 -9.35 -6.96
C SER A 255 -14.46 -9.06 -8.38
N LYS A 256 -14.35 -7.82 -8.88
CA LYS A 256 -14.70 -7.45 -10.26
C LYS A 256 -13.47 -7.31 -11.16
N ASN A 257 -12.31 -6.94 -10.61
CA ASN A 257 -11.05 -6.81 -11.34
C ASN A 257 -9.91 -7.54 -10.61
N GLU A 258 -9.52 -8.68 -11.17
CA GLU A 258 -8.54 -9.59 -10.59
C GLU A 258 -7.16 -9.49 -11.24
N GLU A 259 -7.05 -8.79 -12.36
CA GLU A 259 -5.82 -8.65 -13.15
C GLU A 259 -5.14 -7.31 -12.89
N GLU A 260 -5.95 -6.25 -12.76
CA GLU A 260 -5.48 -4.90 -12.48
C GLU A 260 -6.02 -4.41 -11.14
N MET A 261 -5.17 -3.72 -10.39
CA MET A 261 -5.61 -3.10 -9.14
C MET A 261 -6.35 -1.80 -9.42
N THR A 262 -7.41 -1.55 -8.65
CA THR A 262 -8.23 -0.34 -8.72
C THR A 262 -7.97 0.58 -7.52
N SER A 263 -8.28 1.87 -7.69
CA SER A 263 -8.28 2.83 -6.59
C SER A 263 -9.53 2.70 -5.72
N LEU A 264 -9.47 3.22 -4.50
CA LEU A 264 -10.67 3.33 -3.66
C LEU A 264 -11.71 4.31 -4.23
N ASP A 265 -11.29 5.27 -5.06
CA ASP A 265 -12.21 6.19 -5.72
C ASP A 265 -13.05 5.49 -6.78
N GLU A 266 -12.40 4.75 -7.68
CA GLU A 266 -13.06 3.91 -8.68
C GLU A 266 -13.99 2.89 -8.01
N HIS A 267 -13.55 2.25 -6.93
CA HIS A 267 -14.41 1.32 -6.18
C HIS A 267 -15.66 2.01 -5.62
N VAL A 268 -15.52 3.20 -5.01
CA VAL A 268 -16.65 3.95 -4.45
C VAL A 268 -17.62 4.41 -5.56
N GLU A 269 -17.11 4.78 -6.73
CA GLU A 269 -17.93 5.15 -7.89
C GLU A 269 -18.74 3.96 -8.43
N ASN A 270 -18.20 2.74 -8.32
CA ASN A 270 -18.86 1.50 -8.72
C ASN A 270 -19.82 0.93 -7.64
N MET A 271 -19.90 1.53 -6.45
CA MET A 271 -20.81 1.08 -5.39
C MET A 271 -22.28 1.30 -5.76
N GLY A 272 -23.13 0.31 -5.44
CA GLY A 272 -24.58 0.48 -5.58
C GLY A 272 -25.14 1.58 -4.66
N GLU A 273 -26.21 2.25 -5.07
CA GLU A 273 -26.80 3.41 -4.38
C GLU A 273 -27.11 3.15 -2.89
N ASN A 274 -27.52 1.92 -2.56
CA ASN A 274 -27.90 1.50 -1.20
C ASN A 274 -26.74 0.94 -0.36
N GLN A 275 -25.53 0.83 -0.93
CA GLN A 275 -24.38 0.25 -0.25
C GLN A 275 -23.76 1.26 0.74
N LYS A 276 -23.70 0.87 2.02
CA LYS A 276 -23.25 1.73 3.13
C LYS A 276 -21.80 1.52 3.55
N ALA A 277 -21.16 0.45 3.09
CA ALA A 277 -19.83 0.03 3.50
C ALA A 277 -18.99 -0.43 2.32
N ILE A 278 -17.68 -0.29 2.47
CA ILE A 278 -16.66 -0.88 1.59
C ILE A 278 -16.34 -2.26 2.18
N TYR A 279 -16.66 -3.31 1.43
CA TYR A 279 -16.42 -4.68 1.89
C TYR A 279 -15.03 -5.13 1.47
N TYR A 280 -14.33 -5.84 2.35
CA TYR A 280 -13.02 -6.40 2.05
C TYR A 280 -12.88 -7.82 2.60
N LEU A 281 -12.00 -8.59 1.98
CA LEU A 281 -11.58 -9.91 2.43
C LEU A 281 -10.05 -9.94 2.52
N ALA A 282 -9.53 -10.30 3.69
CA ALA A 282 -8.10 -10.54 3.88
C ALA A 282 -7.76 -12.02 3.66
N THR A 283 -6.84 -12.29 2.76
CA THR A 283 -6.32 -13.63 2.44
C THR A 283 -4.81 -13.61 2.21
N ASP A 284 -4.22 -14.80 2.12
CA ASP A 284 -2.81 -15.02 1.82
C ASP A 284 -2.48 -14.89 0.32
N SER A 285 -3.47 -15.04 -0.56
CA SER A 285 -3.29 -14.90 -2.01
C SER A 285 -4.58 -14.53 -2.74
N LEU A 286 -4.44 -14.03 -3.97
CA LEU A 286 -5.57 -13.82 -4.88
C LEU A 286 -6.33 -15.11 -5.17
N LYS A 287 -5.61 -16.24 -5.31
CA LYS A 287 -6.24 -17.53 -5.58
C LYS A 287 -7.15 -17.95 -4.42
N SER A 288 -6.66 -17.80 -3.19
CA SER A 288 -7.43 -18.10 -1.99
C SER A 288 -8.66 -17.19 -1.85
N ALA A 289 -8.51 -15.90 -2.17
CA ALA A 289 -9.64 -14.95 -2.18
C ALA A 289 -10.77 -15.43 -3.10
N LYS A 290 -10.44 -15.81 -4.34
CA LYS A 290 -11.44 -16.24 -5.35
C LYS A 290 -12.25 -17.45 -4.92
N THR A 291 -11.61 -18.42 -4.27
CA THR A 291 -12.25 -19.67 -3.85
C THR A 291 -12.93 -19.57 -2.50
N ALA A 292 -12.80 -18.44 -1.81
CA ALA A 292 -13.30 -18.30 -0.46
C ALA A 292 -14.84 -18.24 -0.43
N PRO A 293 -15.49 -19.05 0.42
CA PRO A 293 -16.95 -19.12 0.49
C PRO A 293 -17.59 -17.81 0.99
N PHE A 294 -16.82 -16.88 1.56
CA PHE A 294 -17.31 -15.60 2.07
C PHE A 294 -17.91 -14.70 0.99
N LEU A 295 -17.49 -14.85 -0.27
CA LEU A 295 -17.84 -13.94 -1.37
C LEU A 295 -19.17 -14.27 -2.05
N GLU A 296 -19.66 -15.51 -1.93
CA GLU A 296 -20.66 -16.08 -2.84
C GLU A 296 -21.92 -15.20 -3.00
N LYS A 297 -22.58 -14.84 -1.89
CA LYS A 297 -23.81 -14.03 -1.96
C LYS A 297 -23.53 -12.55 -2.28
N LEU A 298 -22.34 -12.04 -1.95
CA LEU A 298 -21.97 -10.66 -2.30
C LEU A 298 -21.81 -10.53 -3.81
N VAL A 299 -21.10 -11.48 -4.43
CA VAL A 299 -20.95 -11.55 -5.89
C VAL A 299 -22.32 -11.74 -6.57
N GLN A 300 -23.21 -12.58 -6.02
CA GLN A 300 -24.58 -12.72 -6.54
C GLN A 300 -25.41 -11.43 -6.46
N LYS A 301 -25.17 -10.59 -5.44
CA LYS A 301 -25.80 -9.28 -5.28
C LYS A 301 -25.07 -8.16 -6.03
N ASP A 302 -24.07 -8.50 -6.86
CA ASP A 302 -23.18 -7.55 -7.56
C ASP A 302 -22.47 -6.55 -6.63
N ILE A 303 -22.24 -6.95 -5.37
CA ILE A 303 -21.48 -6.16 -4.40
C ILE A 303 -20.00 -6.46 -4.59
N GLU A 304 -19.25 -5.44 -4.97
CA GLU A 304 -17.80 -5.54 -5.14
C GLU A 304 -17.08 -5.62 -3.78
N VAL A 305 -16.08 -6.50 -3.70
CA VAL A 305 -15.27 -6.74 -2.49
C VAL A 305 -13.79 -6.50 -2.80
N LEU A 306 -13.09 -5.76 -1.94
CA LEU A 306 -11.64 -5.56 -2.02
C LEU A 306 -10.90 -6.81 -1.54
N TYR A 307 -9.86 -7.21 -2.26
CA TYR A 307 -8.95 -8.29 -1.87
C TYR A 307 -7.68 -7.72 -1.23
N LEU A 308 -7.51 -8.03 0.05
CA LEU A 308 -6.32 -7.68 0.83
C LEU A 308 -5.42 -8.91 0.88
N VAL A 309 -4.38 -8.92 0.05
CA VAL A 309 -3.54 -10.11 -0.18
C VAL A 309 -2.15 -9.98 0.47
N GLU A 310 -1.83 -8.83 1.06
CA GLU A 310 -0.60 -8.64 1.81
C GLU A 310 -0.86 -8.54 3.31
N PRO A 311 0.00 -9.10 4.18
CA PRO A 311 -0.20 -9.06 5.64
C PRO A 311 -0.38 -7.67 6.24
N ILE A 312 0.23 -6.64 5.63
CA ILE A 312 0.13 -5.24 6.09
C ILE A 312 -1.24 -4.63 5.78
N ASP A 313 -1.97 -5.18 4.80
CA ASP A 313 -3.22 -4.60 4.30
C ASP A 313 -4.31 -4.56 5.38
N GLU A 314 -4.50 -5.67 6.10
CA GLU A 314 -5.54 -5.75 7.13
C GLU A 314 -5.29 -4.68 8.21
N VAL A 315 -4.04 -4.54 8.65
CA VAL A 315 -3.67 -3.56 9.68
C VAL A 315 -3.81 -2.14 9.14
N ALA A 316 -3.42 -1.88 7.89
CA ALA A 316 -3.58 -0.57 7.25
C ALA A 316 -5.07 -0.17 7.16
N ILE A 317 -5.93 -1.04 6.63
CA ILE A 317 -7.37 -0.79 6.48
C ILE A 317 -8.06 -0.59 7.83
N GLN A 318 -7.70 -1.39 8.84
CA GLN A 318 -8.25 -1.23 10.20
C GLN A 318 -7.94 0.14 10.82
N ASN A 319 -6.77 0.74 10.51
CA ASN A 319 -6.41 2.07 10.99
C ASN A 319 -7.11 3.22 10.25
N LEU A 320 -7.50 3.03 8.98
CA LEU A 320 -8.20 4.06 8.20
C LEU A 320 -9.64 4.32 8.69
N GLN A 321 -10.31 3.31 9.24
CA GLN A 321 -11.70 3.31 9.72
C GLN A 321 -12.78 3.59 8.65
N THR A 322 -12.67 4.69 7.91
CA THR A 322 -13.64 5.13 6.90
C THR A 322 -12.98 5.78 5.69
N TYR A 323 -13.62 5.66 4.53
CA TYR A 323 -13.27 6.40 3.32
C TYR A 323 -14.54 6.96 2.67
N LYS A 324 -14.55 8.26 2.33
CA LYS A 324 -15.73 8.96 1.77
C LYS A 324 -17.04 8.62 2.53
N GLU A 325 -16.98 8.67 3.87
CA GLU A 325 -18.08 8.35 4.81
C GLU A 325 -18.55 6.88 4.82
N LYS A 326 -17.90 5.99 4.06
CA LYS A 326 -18.15 4.55 4.07
C LYS A 326 -17.20 3.86 5.03
N LYS A 327 -17.70 2.94 5.84
CA LYS A 327 -16.88 2.11 6.75
C LYS A 327 -16.28 0.94 5.98
N PHE A 328 -15.06 0.55 6.35
CA PHE A 328 -14.50 -0.73 5.91
C PHE A 328 -15.08 -1.87 6.75
N VAL A 329 -15.57 -2.92 6.09
CA VAL A 329 -16.21 -4.08 6.72
C VAL A 329 -15.56 -5.36 6.21
N ASP A 330 -15.04 -6.15 7.13
CA ASP A 330 -14.44 -7.45 6.87
C ASP A 330 -15.52 -8.51 6.67
N ILE A 331 -15.55 -9.15 5.50
CA ILE A 331 -16.54 -10.19 5.19
C ILE A 331 -16.16 -11.56 5.75
N SER A 332 -15.02 -11.73 6.42
CA SER A 332 -14.65 -12.95 7.16
C SER A 332 -15.05 -12.92 8.64
N LYS A 333 -15.53 -11.76 9.12
CA LYS A 333 -15.93 -11.53 10.51
C LYS A 333 -17.46 -11.67 10.70
N GLU A 334 -17.85 -11.78 11.97
CA GLU A 334 -19.25 -11.82 12.39
C GLU A 334 -19.98 -10.50 12.08
N ASP A 335 -21.32 -10.53 12.18
CA ASP A 335 -22.21 -9.37 12.00
C ASP A 335 -22.17 -8.72 10.61
N LEU A 336 -21.92 -9.51 9.56
CA LEU A 336 -22.08 -9.03 8.20
C LEU A 336 -23.56 -8.73 7.91
N GLU A 337 -23.85 -7.47 7.64
CA GLU A 337 -25.18 -7.00 7.25
C GLU A 337 -25.22 -6.64 5.77
N LEU A 338 -25.71 -7.57 4.96
CA LEU A 338 -26.01 -7.34 3.55
C LEU A 338 -27.46 -6.84 3.44
N GLY A 339 -27.69 -5.54 3.65
CA GLY A 339 -29.03 -4.93 3.62
C GLY A 339 -29.92 -5.44 2.47
N GLY A 340 -31.23 -5.57 2.72
CA GLY A 340 -32.19 -6.08 1.74
C GLY A 340 -33.59 -6.36 2.32
N GLU A 341 -34.57 -6.60 1.43
CA GLU A 341 -36.01 -6.71 1.73
C GLU A 341 -36.45 -8.09 2.31
N ASP A 342 -35.54 -9.06 2.43
CA ASP A 342 -35.84 -10.46 2.78
C ASP A 342 -35.86 -10.77 4.30
N GLU A 343 -36.01 -9.77 5.17
CA GLU A 343 -36.00 -9.98 6.64
C GLU A 343 -37.06 -10.99 7.13
N VAL A 344 -38.20 -11.09 6.44
CA VAL A 344 -39.28 -12.01 6.81
C VAL A 344 -38.88 -13.46 6.54
N ASN A 345 -38.38 -13.76 5.34
CA ASN A 345 -37.91 -15.10 4.98
C ASN A 345 -36.74 -15.53 5.86
N GLU A 346 -35.81 -14.62 6.17
CA GLU A 346 -34.69 -14.93 7.08
C GLU A 346 -35.16 -15.35 8.48
N ARG A 347 -36.26 -14.77 8.99
CA ARG A 347 -36.80 -15.13 10.31
C ARG A 347 -37.46 -16.50 10.31
N GLU A 348 -38.20 -16.83 9.26
CA GLU A 348 -38.83 -18.15 9.10
C GLU A 348 -37.79 -19.26 8.97
N THR A 349 -36.78 -19.08 8.11
CA THR A 349 -35.69 -20.06 7.95
C THR A 349 -34.90 -20.24 9.25
N LYS A 350 -34.63 -19.16 10.00
CA LYS A 350 -34.00 -19.28 11.32
C LYS A 350 -34.83 -20.15 12.25
N GLN A 351 -36.15 -19.96 12.31
CA GLN A 351 -37.01 -20.79 13.16
C GLN A 351 -36.99 -22.26 12.77
N GLU A 352 -37.01 -22.57 11.46
CA GLU A 352 -37.00 -23.94 10.96
C GLU A 352 -35.70 -24.71 11.28
N TYR A 353 -34.56 -24.01 11.25
CA TYR A 353 -33.23 -24.60 11.40
C TYR A 353 -32.59 -24.37 12.79
N ASN A 354 -33.28 -23.73 13.73
CA ASN A 354 -32.78 -23.54 15.09
C ASN A 354 -32.42 -24.88 15.77
N LEU A 355 -33.28 -25.90 15.61
CA LEU A 355 -33.02 -27.24 16.16
C LEU A 355 -31.72 -27.85 15.62
N LEU A 356 -31.46 -27.69 14.32
CA LEU A 356 -30.23 -28.16 13.70
C LEU A 356 -29.02 -27.40 14.25
N CYS A 357 -29.11 -26.07 14.35
CA CYS A 357 -28.02 -25.25 14.90
C CYS A 357 -27.64 -25.69 16.33
N ASP A 358 -28.65 -25.94 17.18
CA ASP A 358 -28.45 -26.40 18.55
C ASP A 358 -27.84 -27.81 18.59
N TRP A 359 -28.30 -28.71 17.71
CA TRP A 359 -27.75 -30.07 17.60
C TRP A 359 -26.28 -30.07 17.15
N ILE A 360 -25.93 -29.31 16.11
CA ILE A 360 -24.54 -29.16 15.64
C ILE A 360 -23.67 -28.56 16.76
N LYS A 361 -24.16 -27.52 17.44
CA LYS A 361 -23.43 -26.91 18.56
C LYS A 361 -23.19 -27.91 19.71
N GLN A 362 -24.13 -28.81 19.97
CA GLN A 362 -23.97 -29.86 20.97
C GLN A 362 -22.93 -30.91 20.54
N GLN A 363 -22.90 -31.31 19.26
CA GLN A 363 -21.91 -32.26 18.74
C GLN A 363 -20.50 -31.68 18.73
N LEU A 364 -20.34 -30.45 18.23
CA LEU A 364 -19.03 -29.80 18.10
C LEU A 364 -18.49 -29.27 19.43
N GLY A 365 -19.34 -29.11 20.45
CA GLY A 365 -18.94 -28.71 21.79
C GLY A 365 -18.15 -27.40 21.79
N ASP A 366 -16.92 -27.44 22.32
CA ASP A 366 -16.04 -26.27 22.45
C ASP A 366 -15.29 -25.90 21.16
N LYS A 367 -15.38 -26.72 20.09
CA LYS A 367 -14.75 -26.42 18.80
C LYS A 367 -15.28 -25.13 18.15
N VAL A 368 -16.56 -24.82 18.39
CA VAL A 368 -17.24 -23.60 17.89
C VAL A 368 -17.85 -22.86 19.06
N ALA A 369 -17.89 -21.53 19.03
CA ALA A 369 -18.63 -20.75 20.03
C ALA A 369 -20.14 -20.73 19.75
N LYS A 370 -20.53 -20.68 18.47
CA LYS A 370 -21.92 -20.55 18.04
C LYS A 370 -22.12 -21.19 16.66
N VAL A 371 -23.32 -21.70 16.41
CA VAL A 371 -23.78 -22.11 15.08
C VAL A 371 -24.95 -21.20 14.67
N GLN A 372 -24.97 -20.72 13.43
CA GLN A 372 -26.03 -19.85 12.93
C GLN A 372 -26.28 -20.02 11.44
N ILE A 373 -27.42 -19.54 10.96
CA ILE A 373 -27.71 -19.47 9.52
C ILE A 373 -26.85 -18.39 8.87
N SER A 374 -26.19 -18.74 7.77
CA SER A 374 -25.35 -17.79 7.05
C SER A 374 -26.17 -16.75 6.29
N LYS A 375 -25.62 -15.53 6.22
CA LYS A 375 -26.10 -14.48 5.32
C LYS A 375 -25.26 -14.34 4.07
N ARG A 376 -24.12 -15.03 3.96
CA ARG A 376 -23.11 -14.82 2.90
C ARG A 376 -22.92 -16.00 1.95
N LEU A 377 -23.40 -17.18 2.34
CA LEU A 377 -23.33 -18.40 1.53
C LEU A 377 -24.45 -18.50 0.50
N SER A 378 -24.18 -19.23 -0.57
CA SER A 378 -25.16 -19.62 -1.58
C SER A 378 -24.96 -21.07 -2.08
N SER A 379 -23.72 -21.45 -2.42
CA SER A 379 -23.34 -22.77 -2.93
C SER A 379 -22.61 -23.61 -1.89
N SER A 380 -21.82 -23.00 -1.00
CA SER A 380 -21.11 -23.77 0.01
C SER A 380 -22.04 -24.22 1.14
N PRO A 381 -21.82 -25.40 1.74
CA PRO A 381 -22.67 -25.92 2.82
C PRO A 381 -22.51 -25.16 4.13
N CYS A 382 -21.29 -24.73 4.46
CA CYS A 382 -20.99 -23.97 5.67
C CYS A 382 -19.68 -23.19 5.53
N VAL A 383 -19.43 -22.27 6.45
CA VAL A 383 -18.20 -21.48 6.58
C VAL A 383 -17.92 -21.18 8.04
N LEU A 384 -16.64 -21.11 8.41
CA LEU A 384 -16.22 -20.66 9.72
C LEU A 384 -15.86 -19.18 9.70
N VAL A 385 -16.44 -18.46 10.64
CA VAL A 385 -16.29 -17.01 10.79
C VAL A 385 -15.55 -16.73 12.08
N SER A 386 -14.65 -15.76 12.04
CA SER A 386 -13.99 -15.27 13.25
C SER A 386 -14.96 -14.44 14.08
N GLY A 387 -15.23 -14.86 15.32
CA GLY A 387 -16.00 -14.07 16.27
C GLY A 387 -15.28 -12.78 16.70
N LYS A 388 -16.00 -11.86 17.34
CA LYS A 388 -15.41 -10.61 17.84
C LYS A 388 -14.26 -10.86 18.82
N LEU A 389 -13.15 -10.14 18.60
CA LEU A 389 -12.09 -9.98 19.58
C LEU A 389 -12.65 -9.19 20.77
N MET A 390 -12.92 -9.86 21.91
CA MET A 390 -12.91 -9.15 23.18
C MET A 390 -11.50 -8.56 23.33
N LYS A 391 -11.39 -7.24 23.51
CA LYS A 391 -10.11 -6.56 23.75
C LYS A 391 -9.44 -7.12 25.01
N ALA A 392 -8.70 -8.21 24.87
CA ALA A 392 -7.68 -8.63 25.81
C ALA A 392 -6.49 -7.68 25.58
N GLN A 393 -6.53 -6.55 26.28
CA GLN A 393 -5.34 -5.74 26.50
C GLN A 393 -4.29 -6.62 27.17
N ALA A 394 -3.08 -6.58 26.61
CA ALA A 394 -1.84 -7.16 27.12
C ALA A 394 -1.50 -8.59 26.66
N LEU A 395 -0.25 -8.70 26.18
CA LEU A 395 0.58 -9.87 25.92
C LEU A 395 0.55 -10.41 24.49
N GLY A 396 1.72 -10.30 23.85
CA GLY A 396 2.00 -10.53 22.44
C GLY A 396 2.28 -11.99 22.11
N ASP A 397 1.41 -12.89 22.56
CA ASP A 397 1.42 -14.29 22.11
C ASP A 397 0.24 -14.51 21.15
N THR A 398 0.54 -14.41 19.85
CA THR A 398 -0.42 -14.54 18.74
C THR A 398 -1.13 -15.90 18.74
N ALA A 399 -0.46 -16.96 19.21
CA ALA A 399 -1.00 -18.32 19.23
C ALA A 399 -2.04 -18.55 20.35
N SER A 400 -1.87 -17.95 21.53
CA SER A 400 -2.84 -18.07 22.63
C SER A 400 -4.09 -17.20 22.45
N LEU A 401 -3.98 -16.13 21.65
CA LEU A 401 -5.13 -15.28 21.29
C LEU A 401 -6.09 -15.97 20.32
N GLU A 402 -5.58 -16.86 19.46
CA GLU A 402 -6.37 -17.56 18.46
C GLU A 402 -7.32 -18.59 19.10
N PHE A 403 -6.86 -19.25 20.17
CA PHE A 403 -7.68 -20.17 20.98
C PHE A 403 -8.79 -19.45 21.78
N THR A 404 -8.67 -18.13 21.98
CA THR A 404 -9.67 -17.31 22.68
C THR A 404 -10.70 -16.69 21.71
N ARG A 405 -10.50 -16.81 20.39
CA ARG A 405 -11.46 -16.39 19.38
C ARG A 405 -12.48 -17.51 19.18
N GLY A 406 -13.65 -17.37 19.80
CA GLY A 406 -14.77 -18.25 19.52
C GLY A 406 -15.09 -18.26 18.02
N ARG A 407 -14.91 -19.40 17.35
CA ARG A 407 -15.27 -19.57 15.94
C ARG A 407 -16.78 -19.73 15.80
N ILE A 408 -17.38 -19.08 14.81
CA ILE A 408 -18.82 -19.21 14.54
C ILE A 408 -18.98 -20.03 13.27
N LEU A 409 -19.68 -21.16 13.34
CA LEU A 409 -20.04 -21.94 12.16
C LEU A 409 -21.33 -21.37 11.57
N GLU A 410 -21.24 -20.85 10.35
CA GLU A 410 -22.41 -20.43 9.59
C GLU A 410 -22.81 -21.53 8.60
N ILE A 411 -24.07 -21.97 8.62
CA ILE A 411 -24.59 -23.02 7.73
C ILE A 411 -25.50 -22.45 6.64
N ASN A 412 -25.52 -23.11 5.49
CA ASN A 412 -26.36 -22.76 4.34
C ASN A 412 -27.62 -23.66 4.28
N PRO A 413 -28.81 -23.14 4.64
CA PRO A 413 -30.03 -23.94 4.66
C PRO A 413 -30.49 -24.40 3.27
N ASP A 414 -30.00 -23.78 2.19
CA ASP A 414 -30.36 -24.16 0.83
C ASP A 414 -29.54 -25.36 0.32
N HIS A 415 -28.42 -25.67 0.95
CA HIS A 415 -27.51 -26.72 0.52
C HIS A 415 -28.06 -28.13 0.83
N PRO A 416 -27.98 -29.10 -0.11
CA PRO A 416 -28.48 -30.47 0.09
C PRO A 416 -27.96 -31.16 1.36
N ILE A 417 -26.65 -31.06 1.63
CA ILE A 417 -26.04 -31.64 2.85
C ILE A 417 -26.71 -31.11 4.13
N ILE A 418 -26.99 -29.80 4.18
CA ILE A 418 -27.59 -29.18 5.37
C ILE A 418 -29.06 -29.56 5.52
N LYS A 419 -29.78 -29.71 4.40
CA LYS A 419 -31.15 -30.23 4.38
C LYS A 419 -31.23 -31.66 4.89
N ASP A 420 -30.33 -32.53 4.44
CA ASP A 420 -30.27 -33.93 4.86
C ASP A 420 -29.88 -34.04 6.35
N LEU A 421 -28.93 -33.22 6.82
CA LEU A 421 -28.59 -33.12 8.25
C LEU A 421 -29.78 -32.63 9.10
N ASN A 422 -30.57 -31.67 8.60
CA ASN A 422 -31.79 -31.23 9.28
C ASN A 422 -32.82 -32.37 9.44
N VAL A 423 -32.98 -33.19 8.41
CA VAL A 423 -33.86 -34.38 8.44
C VAL A 423 -33.32 -35.43 9.42
N ALA A 424 -32.01 -35.71 9.37
CA ALA A 424 -31.36 -36.66 10.27
C ALA A 424 -31.46 -36.23 11.74
N CYS A 425 -31.21 -34.95 12.04
CA CYS A 425 -31.37 -34.39 13.38
C CYS A 425 -32.80 -34.57 13.93
N LYS A 426 -33.82 -34.38 13.09
CA LYS A 426 -35.25 -34.51 13.49
C LYS A 426 -35.68 -35.97 13.70
N ASN A 427 -35.18 -36.90 12.90
CA ASN A 427 -35.68 -38.28 12.86
C ASN A 427 -34.77 -39.30 13.57
N ALA A 428 -33.45 -39.04 13.61
CA ALA A 428 -32.43 -39.94 14.14
C ALA A 428 -31.24 -39.15 14.73
N PRO A 429 -31.45 -38.35 15.79
CA PRO A 429 -30.42 -37.46 16.35
C PRO A 429 -29.18 -38.19 16.89
N GLU A 430 -29.29 -39.49 17.18
CA GLU A 430 -28.19 -40.34 17.67
C GLU A 430 -27.48 -41.11 16.54
N SER A 431 -27.80 -40.83 15.28
CA SER A 431 -27.15 -41.48 14.13
C SER A 431 -25.64 -41.22 14.13
N SER A 432 -24.84 -42.29 14.14
CA SER A 432 -23.39 -42.23 14.00
C SER A 432 -22.97 -41.60 12.67
N ASP A 433 -23.74 -41.82 11.61
CA ASP A 433 -23.42 -41.33 10.27
C ASP A 433 -23.64 -39.82 10.17
N ALA A 434 -24.73 -39.32 10.77
CA ALA A 434 -25.00 -37.88 10.82
C ALA A 434 -23.93 -37.14 11.64
N LYS A 435 -23.52 -37.72 12.78
CA LYS A 435 -22.44 -37.15 13.62
C LYS A 435 -21.09 -37.14 12.90
N ARG A 436 -20.74 -38.24 12.19
CA ARG A 436 -19.52 -38.30 11.37
C ARG A 436 -19.54 -37.27 10.24
N ALA A 437 -20.69 -37.12 9.57
CA ALA A 437 -20.86 -36.13 8.50
C ALA A 437 -20.72 -34.70 9.02
N ASP A 438 -21.27 -34.38 10.20
CA ASP A 438 -21.14 -33.06 10.84
C ASP A 438 -19.68 -32.74 11.22
N ASP A 439 -18.97 -33.71 11.80
CA ASP A 439 -17.57 -33.53 12.20
C ASP A 439 -16.66 -33.34 10.96
N LEU A 440 -16.88 -34.13 9.89
CA LEU A 440 -16.15 -33.94 8.63
C LEU A 440 -16.51 -32.61 7.95
N LEU A 441 -17.77 -32.18 8.03
CA LEU A 441 -18.21 -30.90 7.50
C LEU A 441 -17.50 -29.74 8.21
N TYR A 442 -17.40 -29.80 9.54
CA TYR A 442 -16.63 -28.83 10.33
C TYR A 442 -15.14 -28.84 9.94
N ASP A 443 -14.49 -30.00 9.89
CA ASP A 443 -13.06 -30.07 9.58
C ASP A 443 -12.75 -29.57 8.15
N THR A 444 -13.63 -29.86 7.20
CA THR A 444 -13.52 -29.35 5.82
C THR A 444 -13.71 -27.82 5.77
N SER A 445 -14.61 -27.30 6.61
CA SER A 445 -14.87 -25.86 6.70
C SER A 445 -13.69 -25.08 7.28
N LEU A 446 -12.83 -25.71 8.10
CA LEU A 446 -11.59 -25.08 8.58
C LEU A 446 -10.73 -24.68 7.39
N ILE A 447 -10.48 -25.63 6.48
CA ILE A 447 -9.64 -25.40 5.31
C ILE A 447 -10.27 -24.37 4.38
N SER A 448 -11.55 -24.52 4.04
CA SER A 448 -12.21 -23.62 3.10
C SER A 448 -12.31 -22.18 3.61
N SER A 449 -12.29 -21.99 4.93
CA SER A 449 -12.34 -20.69 5.59
C SER A 449 -10.95 -20.10 5.90
N GLY A 450 -9.88 -20.78 5.51
CA GLY A 450 -8.50 -20.32 5.70
C GLY A 450 -7.88 -20.66 7.07
N PHE A 451 -8.51 -21.54 7.86
CA PHE A 451 -7.94 -22.05 9.11
C PHE A 451 -7.14 -23.34 8.86
N SER A 452 -6.11 -23.54 9.68
CA SER A 452 -5.40 -24.81 9.70
C SER A 452 -6.20 -25.84 10.53
N PRO A 453 -6.43 -27.06 10.01
CA PRO A 453 -7.01 -28.14 10.81
C PRO A 453 -6.04 -28.57 11.91
N ASP A 454 -6.57 -28.98 13.06
CA ASP A 454 -5.76 -29.38 14.23
C ASP A 454 -4.87 -30.60 13.91
N SER A 455 -5.39 -31.53 13.10
CA SER A 455 -4.67 -32.72 12.63
C SER A 455 -5.01 -33.01 11.16
N PRO A 456 -4.15 -32.61 10.20
CA PRO A 456 -4.35 -32.91 8.78
C PRO A 456 -4.46 -34.41 8.49
N ALA A 457 -3.76 -35.25 9.27
CA ALA A 457 -3.79 -36.70 9.11
C ALA A 457 -5.14 -37.30 9.50
N GLU A 458 -5.73 -36.86 10.61
CA GLU A 458 -7.07 -37.29 11.04
C GLU A 458 -8.15 -36.89 10.05
N LEU A 459 -8.08 -35.66 9.53
CA LEU A 459 -8.98 -35.21 8.47
C LEU A 459 -8.87 -36.10 7.22
N GLY A 460 -7.64 -36.43 6.81
CA GLY A 460 -7.40 -37.37 5.72
C GLY A 460 -8.06 -38.73 5.96
N SER A 461 -7.88 -39.30 7.14
CA SER A 461 -8.52 -40.57 7.52
C SER A 461 -10.04 -40.50 7.49
N LYS A 462 -10.66 -39.43 8.03
CA LYS A 462 -12.12 -39.23 7.98
C LYS A 462 -12.64 -39.12 6.55
N ILE A 463 -11.92 -38.42 5.67
CA ILE A 463 -12.25 -38.33 4.24
C ILE A 463 -12.20 -39.71 3.60
N TYR A 464 -11.17 -40.50 3.86
CA TYR A 464 -11.04 -41.85 3.30
C TYR A 464 -12.14 -42.79 3.79
N GLU A 465 -12.50 -42.74 5.06
CA GLU A 465 -13.58 -43.54 5.65
C GLU A 465 -14.95 -43.18 5.03
N MET A 466 -15.24 -41.89 4.90
CA MET A 466 -16.48 -41.41 4.27
C MET A 466 -16.53 -41.76 2.79
N MET A 467 -15.41 -41.68 2.07
CA MET A 467 -15.31 -42.08 0.67
C MET A 467 -15.52 -43.59 0.51
N ALA A 468 -14.90 -44.41 1.37
CA ALA A 468 -15.10 -45.86 1.37
C ALA A 468 -16.57 -46.22 1.60
N THR A 469 -17.23 -45.56 2.56
CA THR A 469 -18.65 -45.76 2.85
C THR A 469 -19.54 -45.34 1.66
N ALA A 470 -19.25 -44.19 1.03
CA ALA A 470 -20.03 -43.69 -0.11
C ALA A 470 -19.84 -44.49 -1.42
N LEU A 471 -18.71 -45.19 -1.55
CA LEU A 471 -18.39 -46.03 -2.70
C LEU A 471 -18.74 -47.51 -2.49
N ARG A 472 -19.13 -47.90 -1.27
CA ARG A 472 -19.49 -49.28 -0.93
C ARG A 472 -20.59 -49.79 -1.86
N GLY A 473 -20.39 -50.98 -2.45
CA GLY A 473 -21.35 -51.62 -3.35
C GLY A 473 -21.52 -50.97 -4.74
N ARG A 474 -20.88 -49.82 -5.03
CA ARG A 474 -21.12 -49.04 -6.26
C ARG A 474 -20.42 -49.62 -7.50
N TRP A 475 -19.35 -50.40 -7.30
CA TRP A 475 -18.56 -51.05 -8.37
C TRP A 475 -18.30 -52.55 -8.13
N GLY A 476 -19.21 -53.24 -7.45
CA GLY A 476 -19.21 -54.71 -7.39
C GLY A 476 -18.29 -55.34 -6.34
N ARG A 477 -17.79 -54.58 -5.37
CA ARG A 477 -17.16 -55.12 -4.15
C ARG A 477 -18.26 -55.72 -3.27
N SER A 478 -18.18 -57.02 -2.99
CA SER A 478 -19.12 -57.74 -2.14
C SER A 478 -18.96 -57.34 -0.67
N GLU A 479 -20.06 -57.37 0.08
CA GLU A 479 -20.13 -56.94 1.48
C GLU A 479 -19.24 -57.79 2.42
N ASP A 480 -18.87 -59.00 1.99
CA ASP A 480 -18.16 -60.01 2.80
C ASP A 480 -16.63 -59.81 2.92
N GLU A 481 -16.03 -58.84 2.22
CA GLU A 481 -14.55 -58.64 2.27
C GLU A 481 -14.06 -57.73 3.40
N ASP A 482 -14.96 -57.08 4.16
CA ASP A 482 -14.61 -56.05 5.16
C ASP A 482 -14.60 -56.55 6.63
N GLU A 483 -15.12 -57.74 6.93
CA GLU A 483 -15.17 -58.25 8.31
C GLU A 483 -13.84 -58.87 8.79
N ASP A 484 -12.91 -59.21 7.88
CA ASP A 484 -11.68 -59.94 8.22
C ASP A 484 -10.48 -59.06 8.65
N GLU A 485 -10.52 -57.72 8.48
CA GLU A 485 -9.35 -56.87 8.78
C GLU A 485 -9.41 -56.15 10.14
N VAL A 486 -10.56 -56.10 10.84
CA VAL A 486 -10.69 -55.32 12.08
C VAL A 486 -10.23 -56.11 13.33
N GLU A 487 -10.26 -57.45 13.31
CA GLU A 487 -9.85 -58.27 14.47
C GLU A 487 -8.32 -58.45 14.63
N ALA A 488 -7.51 -58.05 13.65
CA ALA A 488 -6.07 -58.33 13.67
C ALA A 488 -5.23 -57.36 14.54
N SER A 489 -5.81 -56.31 15.11
CA SER A 489 -5.05 -55.23 15.77
C SER A 489 -5.05 -55.22 17.31
N GLU A 490 -5.80 -56.10 18.00
CA GLU A 490 -5.89 -56.08 19.47
C GLU A 490 -5.01 -57.10 20.22
N VAL A 491 -4.12 -57.85 19.57
CA VAL A 491 -3.28 -58.85 20.27
C VAL A 491 -1.79 -58.66 20.00
N SER A 492 -1.15 -57.70 20.68
CA SER A 492 0.19 -57.87 21.27
C SER A 492 0.66 -56.62 22.03
N ALA A 493 0.19 -56.47 23.27
CA ALA A 493 0.87 -55.64 24.25
C ALA A 493 1.16 -56.49 25.49
N ALA A 494 2.30 -57.19 25.47
CA ALA A 494 2.90 -57.79 26.66
C ALA A 494 4.42 -57.75 26.53
N GLU A 495 5.04 -57.17 27.55
CA GLU A 495 6.44 -56.78 27.71
C GLU A 495 7.43 -57.95 27.66
N THR A 496 8.65 -57.73 27.14
CA THR A 496 9.91 -58.01 27.88
C THR A 496 11.18 -57.49 27.19
N ASP A 497 12.15 -57.22 28.05
CA ASP A 497 13.39 -56.47 27.97
C ASP A 497 14.55 -56.99 27.08
N THR A 498 15.46 -56.04 26.80
CA THR A 498 16.94 -56.13 26.68
C THR A 498 17.66 -56.56 25.39
N SER A 499 18.42 -55.58 24.88
CA SER A 499 19.88 -55.59 24.57
C SER A 499 20.40 -55.87 23.14
N VAL A 500 21.06 -54.82 22.62
CA VAL A 500 22.36 -54.75 21.90
C VAL A 500 22.55 -55.50 20.58
N GLY A 501 22.99 -54.75 19.55
CA GLY A 501 23.95 -55.26 18.56
C GLY A 501 23.75 -54.79 17.12
N GLU A 502 24.72 -54.05 16.60
CA GLU A 502 24.89 -53.53 15.23
C GLU A 502 24.90 -54.61 14.12
N GLU A 503 24.43 -54.22 12.92
CA GLU A 503 25.17 -54.16 11.63
C GLU A 503 24.33 -54.52 10.38
N GLY A 504 24.17 -53.52 9.50
CA GLY A 504 24.25 -53.56 8.03
C GLY A 504 23.46 -54.58 7.18
N SER A 505 22.53 -54.09 6.35
CA SER A 505 22.49 -54.42 4.91
C SER A 505 21.53 -53.53 4.11
N GLU A 506 22.11 -52.86 3.10
CA GLU A 506 21.59 -52.44 1.78
C GLU A 506 20.07 -52.50 1.51
N ASN A 507 19.47 -51.32 1.27
CA ASN A 507 18.12 -51.18 0.71
C ASN A 507 18.18 -51.12 -0.82
N LYS A 508 17.51 -52.09 -1.45
CA LYS A 508 17.38 -52.24 -2.90
C LYS A 508 16.28 -51.32 -3.41
N VAL A 509 16.65 -50.39 -4.29
CA VAL A 509 15.75 -49.47 -5.01
C VAL A 509 14.86 -50.28 -5.97
N ILE A 510 13.54 -50.08 -5.91
CA ILE A 510 12.56 -50.63 -6.85
C ILE A 510 12.00 -49.45 -7.66
N GLU A 511 12.24 -49.47 -8.97
CA GLU A 511 11.76 -48.45 -9.92
C GLU A 511 10.27 -48.63 -10.24
N PRO A 512 9.52 -47.53 -10.47
CA PRO A 512 8.11 -47.58 -10.86
C PRO A 512 7.93 -47.87 -12.36
N SER A 513 6.92 -48.70 -12.65
CA SER A 513 6.54 -49.25 -13.96
C SER A 513 6.16 -48.20 -15.02
N GLU A 514 6.69 -48.37 -16.23
CA GLU A 514 6.45 -47.54 -17.42
C GLU A 514 5.00 -47.60 -17.95
N VAL A 515 4.42 -46.43 -18.18
CA VAL A 515 3.16 -46.21 -18.91
C VAL A 515 3.47 -46.09 -20.40
N ARG A 516 2.87 -46.96 -21.23
CA ARG A 516 2.99 -46.92 -22.70
C ARG A 516 2.23 -45.72 -23.29
N THR A 517 2.93 -44.80 -23.97
CA THR A 517 2.31 -43.77 -24.81
C THR A 517 2.37 -44.14 -26.30
N LYS A 518 1.29 -43.82 -27.00
CA LYS A 518 1.05 -44.04 -28.44
C LYS A 518 2.05 -43.25 -29.31
N SER A 519 2.33 -43.82 -30.49
CA SER A 519 3.19 -43.34 -31.58
C SER A 519 2.83 -41.93 -32.11
N ASP A 520 3.84 -41.09 -32.27
CA ASP A 520 3.82 -39.74 -32.86
C ASP A 520 3.97 -39.80 -34.41
N PRO A 521 3.10 -39.13 -35.21
CA PRO A 521 3.05 -39.29 -36.67
C PRO A 521 3.74 -38.16 -37.48
N TRP A 522 4.96 -37.74 -37.13
CA TRP A 522 5.72 -36.77 -37.94
C TRP A 522 7.23 -37.06 -38.00
N GLN A 523 7.60 -38.14 -38.69
CA GLN A 523 8.92 -38.27 -39.30
C GLN A 523 8.77 -38.82 -40.73
N ASP A 524 8.76 -37.89 -41.69
CA ASP A 524 9.41 -38.00 -43.00
C ASP A 524 9.87 -36.59 -43.42
#